data_AF-A0A212KHF0-F1
#
_entry.id   AF-A0A212KHF0-F1
#
_cell.length_a   1.000
_cell.length_b   1.000
_cell.length_c   1.000
_cell.angle_alpha   90.00
_cell.angle_beta   90.00
_cell.angle_gamma   90.00
#
_symmetry.space_group_name_H-M   'P 1'
#
loop_
_entity.id
_entity.type
_entity.pdbx_description
1 polymer ?
#
loop_
_entity_poly.entity_id
_entity_poly.type
_entity_poly.pdbx_seq_one_letter_code
_entity_poly.pdbx_strand_id
1 'polypeptide(L)'
;MSVFKFSLEQVLSYRAQLEEQAMQVFSLAVQARDKRLREKEEYEAAVAEARRQLADPALLDADERWLITGYIKALAHDIDQARNDLAVLEEDVDRARADLTQKAQDKKLLERLKEKQATRHRLAENHKEQQNYDDIATIRFMPPAV
;
A
#
# COMPACT_ATOMS: atom_id res chain seq x y z
N MET A 1 35.03 19.24 -7.27
CA MET A 1 34.09 18.31 -6.61
C MET A 1 33.53 17.34 -7.62
N SER A 2 33.73 16.04 -7.43
CA SER A 2 33.09 15.01 -8.27
C SER A 2 31.64 14.78 -7.80
N VAL A 3 30.69 14.67 -8.75
CA VAL A 3 29.28 14.42 -8.43
C VAL A 3 29.10 12.93 -8.11
N PHE A 4 28.50 12.61 -6.97
CA PHE A 4 28.21 11.23 -6.58
C PHE A 4 27.21 10.59 -7.56
N LYS A 5 27.57 9.41 -8.09
CA LYS A 5 26.71 8.59 -8.94
C LYS A 5 26.45 7.25 -8.27
N PHE A 6 25.18 6.95 -8.01
CA PHE A 6 24.79 5.66 -7.47
C PHE A 6 24.65 4.64 -8.60
N SER A 7 25.38 3.52 -8.52
CA SER A 7 25.42 2.52 -9.59
C SER A 7 24.09 1.78 -9.79
N LEU A 8 23.23 1.73 -8.77
CA LEU A 8 21.95 1.02 -8.81
C LEU A 8 20.75 1.97 -8.92
N GLU A 9 20.93 3.18 -9.45
CA GLU A 9 19.86 4.18 -9.58
C GLU A 9 18.67 3.66 -10.40
N GLN A 10 18.94 2.97 -11.51
CA GLN A 10 17.90 2.36 -12.34
C GLN A 10 17.12 1.26 -11.60
N VAL A 11 17.81 0.46 -10.80
CA VAL A 11 17.18 -0.58 -9.99
C VAL A 11 16.31 0.04 -8.91
N LEU A 12 16.78 1.11 -8.25
CA LEU A 12 15.99 1.84 -7.26
C LEU A 12 14.73 2.45 -7.89
N SER A 13 14.84 3.05 -9.07
CA SER A 13 13.69 3.59 -9.82
C SER A 13 12.68 2.50 -10.17
N TYR A 14 13.14 1.36 -10.67
CA TYR A 14 12.27 0.22 -10.96
C TYR A 14 11.57 -0.32 -9.69
N ARG A 15 12.28 -0.40 -8.56
CA ARG A 15 11.70 -0.82 -7.29
C ARG A 15 10.65 0.16 -6.77
N ALA A 16 10.83 1.45 -7.00
CA ALA A 16 9.82 2.45 -6.69
C ALA A 16 8.56 2.28 -7.55
N GLN A 17 8.70 1.97 -8.84
CA GLN A 17 7.55 1.66 -9.70
C GLN A 17 6.80 0.41 -9.25
N LEU A 18 7.51 -0.64 -8.83
CA LEU A 18 6.88 -1.86 -8.30
C LEU A 18 6.12 -1.61 -7.01
N GLU A 19 6.63 -0.76 -6.11
CA GLU A 19 5.90 -0.34 -4.90
C GLU A 19 4.62 0.43 -5.27
N GLU A 20 4.70 1.35 -6.22
CA GLU A 20 3.53 2.11 -6.67
C GLU A 20 2.45 1.21 -7.29
N GLN A 21 2.85 0.24 -8.12
CA GLN A 21 1.94 -0.76 -8.67
C GLN A 21 1.29 -1.61 -7.56
N ALA A 22 2.08 -2.09 -6.59
CA ALA A 22 1.54 -2.84 -5.46
C ALA A 22 0.57 -2.00 -4.61
N MET A 23 0.82 -0.70 -4.47
CA MET A 23 -0.06 0.22 -3.77
C MET A 23 -1.40 0.39 -4.50
N GLN A 24 -1.38 0.49 -5.83
CA GLN A 24 -2.61 0.52 -6.64
C GLN A 24 -3.41 -0.77 -6.49
N VAL A 25 -2.76 -1.93 -6.59
CA VAL A 25 -3.41 -3.24 -6.40
C VAL A 25 -4.04 -3.35 -5.01
N PHE A 26 -3.31 -2.97 -3.96
CA PHE A 26 -3.84 -2.95 -2.60
C PHE A 26 -5.06 -2.03 -2.45
N SER A 27 -5.00 -0.82 -3.04
CA SER A 27 -6.12 0.11 -3.01
C SER A 27 -7.37 -0.46 -3.69
N LEU A 28 -7.22 -1.09 -4.86
CA LEU A 28 -8.31 -1.73 -5.58
C LEU A 28 -8.92 -2.90 -4.79
N ALA A 29 -8.09 -3.73 -4.15
CA ALA A 29 -8.56 -4.83 -3.32
C ALA A 29 -9.39 -4.32 -2.13
N VAL A 30 -8.92 -3.28 -1.44
CA VAL A 30 -9.65 -2.65 -0.33
C VAL A 30 -10.98 -2.06 -0.82
N GLN A 31 -10.98 -1.34 -1.95
CA GLN A 31 -12.20 -0.79 -2.52
C GLN A 31 -13.23 -1.87 -2.87
N ALA A 32 -12.79 -2.99 -3.44
CA ALA A 32 -13.67 -4.11 -3.76
C ALA A 32 -14.29 -4.73 -2.50
N ARG A 33 -13.47 -4.99 -1.46
CA ARG A 33 -13.93 -5.48 -0.15
C ARG A 33 -14.94 -4.54 0.47
N ASP A 34 -14.62 -3.25 0.54
CA ASP A 34 -15.48 -2.23 1.16
C ASP A 34 -16.80 -2.07 0.40
N LYS A 35 -16.77 -2.16 -0.94
CA LYS A 35 -17.99 -2.16 -1.75
C LYS A 35 -18.87 -3.36 -1.42
N ARG A 36 -18.31 -4.57 -1.37
CA ARG A 36 -19.07 -5.79 -1.07
C ARG A 36 -19.63 -5.79 0.35
N LEU A 37 -18.90 -5.20 1.30
CA LEU A 37 -19.35 -5.03 2.68
C LEU A 37 -20.57 -4.11 2.74
N ARG A 38 -20.55 -2.97 2.04
CA ARG A 38 -21.71 -2.07 1.96
C ARG A 38 -22.93 -2.76 1.34
N GLU A 39 -22.76 -3.50 0.24
CA GLU A 39 -23.85 -4.26 -0.38
C GLU A 39 -24.48 -5.27 0.61
N LYS A 40 -23.64 -5.97 1.39
CA LYS A 40 -24.12 -6.88 2.43
C LYS A 40 -24.93 -6.14 3.51
N GLU A 41 -24.45 -4.99 3.97
CA GLU A 41 -25.14 -4.16 4.97
C GLU A 41 -26.48 -3.64 4.44
N GLU A 42 -26.56 -3.25 3.17
CA GLU A 42 -27.80 -2.87 2.50
C GLU A 42 -28.80 -4.03 2.44
N TYR A 43 -28.36 -5.24 2.12
CA TYR A 43 -29.23 -6.43 2.16
C TYR A 43 -29.72 -6.74 3.58
N GLU A 44 -28.84 -6.65 4.59
CA GLU A 44 -29.22 -6.87 5.99
C GLU A 44 -30.26 -5.82 6.47
N ALA A 45 -30.10 -4.57 6.06
CA ALA A 45 -31.08 -3.51 6.32
C ALA A 45 -32.41 -3.77 5.61
N ALA A 46 -32.39 -4.21 4.35
CA ALA A 46 -33.58 -4.56 3.59
C ALA A 46 -34.34 -5.76 4.21
N VAL A 47 -33.62 -6.78 4.71
CA VAL A 47 -34.22 -7.89 5.47
C VAL A 47 -34.89 -7.39 6.74
N ALA A 48 -34.22 -6.51 7.50
CA ALA A 48 -34.77 -5.95 8.72
C ALA A 48 -36.08 -5.17 8.43
N GLU A 49 -36.09 -4.38 7.36
CA GLU A 49 -37.28 -3.64 6.93
C GLU A 49 -38.42 -4.59 6.51
N ALA A 50 -38.14 -5.57 5.65
CA ALA A 50 -39.13 -6.55 5.23
C ALA A 50 -39.72 -7.35 6.41
N ARG A 51 -38.91 -7.65 7.43
CA ARG A 51 -39.38 -8.29 8.68
C ARG A 51 -40.28 -7.37 9.51
N ARG A 52 -40.01 -6.06 9.54
CA ARG A 52 -40.90 -5.09 10.20
C ARG A 52 -42.26 -5.04 9.53
N GLN A 53 -42.30 -5.07 8.20
CA GLN A 53 -43.56 -5.09 7.45
C GLN A 53 -44.39 -6.35 7.75
N LEU A 54 -43.75 -7.53 7.82
CA LEU A 54 -44.42 -8.78 8.19
C LEU A 54 -44.96 -8.82 9.63
N ALA A 55 -44.39 -8.03 10.53
CA ALA A 55 -44.75 -8.00 11.95
C ALA A 55 -46.08 -7.28 12.20
N ASP A 56 -46.59 -6.49 11.25
CA ASP A 56 -47.91 -5.87 11.32
C ASP A 56 -48.92 -6.66 10.46
N PRO A 57 -49.72 -7.56 11.07
CA PRO A 57 -50.70 -8.36 10.35
C PRO A 57 -51.91 -7.57 9.85
N ALA A 58 -52.10 -6.31 10.27
CA ALA A 58 -53.19 -5.47 9.80
C ALA A 58 -52.89 -4.80 8.44
N LEU A 59 -51.63 -4.80 8.01
CA LEU A 59 -51.15 -4.09 6.82
C LEU A 59 -51.02 -4.96 5.57
N LEU A 60 -51.15 -6.29 5.67
CA LEU A 60 -50.80 -7.21 4.57
C LEU A 60 -51.81 -8.33 4.38
N ASP A 61 -52.19 -8.58 3.12
CA ASP A 61 -52.94 -9.77 2.74
C ASP A 61 -52.04 -11.03 2.64
N ALA A 62 -52.64 -12.17 2.31
CA ALA A 62 -51.93 -13.45 2.23
C ALA A 62 -50.90 -13.50 1.08
N ASP A 63 -51.19 -12.83 -0.04
CA ASP A 63 -50.33 -12.84 -1.23
C ASP A 63 -49.14 -11.90 -1.04
N GLU A 64 -49.35 -10.73 -0.44
CA GLU A 64 -48.30 -9.79 -0.04
C GLU A 64 -47.36 -10.41 1.00
N ARG A 65 -47.92 -11.12 1.98
CA ARG A 65 -47.13 -11.86 2.96
C ARG A 65 -46.26 -12.94 2.32
N TRP A 66 -46.79 -13.66 1.32
CA TRP A 66 -46.02 -14.65 0.56
C TRP A 66 -44.89 -14.00 -0.23
N LEU A 67 -45.16 -12.88 -0.90
CA LEU A 67 -44.17 -12.12 -1.66
C LEU A 67 -43.01 -11.64 -0.78
N ILE A 68 -43.32 -10.99 0.35
CA ILE A 68 -42.29 -10.47 1.27
C ILE A 68 -41.46 -11.61 1.86
N THR A 69 -42.09 -12.75 2.18
CA THR A 69 -41.38 -13.95 2.66
C THR A 69 -40.40 -14.48 1.60
N GLY A 70 -40.83 -14.53 0.34
CA GLY A 70 -39.98 -14.90 -0.79
C GLY A 70 -38.80 -13.93 -0.97
N TYR A 71 -39.06 -12.63 -0.87
CA TYR A 71 -38.03 -11.58 -0.95
C TYR A 71 -36.98 -11.71 0.16
N ILE A 72 -37.41 -11.92 1.42
CA ILE A 72 -36.49 -12.15 2.54
C ILE A 72 -35.61 -13.38 2.29
N LYS A 73 -36.18 -14.45 1.73
CA LYS A 73 -35.41 -15.66 1.41
C LYS A 73 -34.36 -15.42 0.34
N ALA A 74 -34.69 -14.63 -0.69
CA ALA A 74 -33.73 -14.22 -1.72
C ALA A 74 -32.60 -13.37 -1.12
N LEU A 75 -32.94 -12.34 -0.33
CA LEU A 75 -31.95 -11.51 0.34
C LEU A 75 -31.04 -12.30 1.30
N ALA A 76 -31.59 -13.30 2.01
CA ALA A 76 -30.79 -14.17 2.86
C ALA A 76 -29.74 -14.95 2.04
N HIS A 77 -30.11 -15.43 0.85
CA HIS A 77 -29.16 -16.06 -0.07
C HIS A 77 -28.09 -15.06 -0.55
N ASP A 78 -28.49 -13.84 -0.91
CA ASP A 78 -27.56 -12.79 -1.34
C ASP A 78 -26.58 -12.39 -0.23
N ILE A 79 -27.03 -12.33 1.02
CA ILE A 79 -26.18 -12.09 2.19
C ILE A 79 -25.16 -13.22 2.36
N ASP A 80 -25.57 -14.47 2.22
CA ASP A 80 -24.66 -15.61 2.34
C ASP A 80 -23.63 -15.66 1.20
N GLN A 81 -24.05 -15.33 -0.03
CA GLN A 81 -23.13 -15.12 -1.15
C GLN A 81 -22.14 -13.99 -0.85
N ALA A 82 -22.61 -12.83 -0.39
CA ALA A 82 -21.77 -11.69 -0.06
C ALA A 82 -20.78 -12.00 1.07
N ARG A 83 -21.15 -12.83 2.05
CA ARG A 83 -20.24 -13.31 3.10
C ARG A 83 -19.10 -14.17 2.53
N ASN A 84 -19.42 -15.08 1.62
CA ASN A 84 -18.40 -15.93 0.98
C ASN A 84 -17.45 -15.08 0.13
N ASP A 85 -17.99 -14.14 -0.65
CA ASP A 85 -17.17 -13.23 -1.46
C ASP A 85 -16.28 -12.35 -0.58
N LEU A 86 -16.80 -11.85 0.55
CA LEU A 86 -16.02 -11.06 1.49
C LEU A 86 -14.83 -11.83 2.05
N ALA A 87 -14.97 -13.12 2.35
CA ALA A 87 -13.85 -13.93 2.82
C ALA A 87 -12.72 -14.02 1.77
N VAL A 88 -13.08 -14.16 0.49
CA VAL A 88 -12.10 -14.17 -0.62
C VAL A 88 -11.46 -12.80 -0.79
N LEU A 89 -12.26 -11.72 -0.75
CA LEU A 89 -11.77 -10.35 -0.89
C LEU A 89 -10.87 -9.93 0.28
N GLU A 90 -11.14 -10.41 1.50
CA GLU A 90 -10.26 -10.21 2.66
C GLU A 90 -8.92 -10.90 2.47
N GLU A 91 -8.90 -12.13 1.94
CA GLU A 91 -7.66 -12.81 1.59
C GLU A 91 -6.88 -12.07 0.50
N ASP A 92 -7.56 -11.55 -0.53
CA ASP A 92 -6.93 -10.73 -1.57
C ASP A 92 -6.31 -9.44 -1.00
N VAL A 93 -7.01 -8.77 -0.07
CA VAL A 93 -6.49 -7.59 0.64
C VAL A 93 -5.24 -7.93 1.43
N ASP A 94 -5.22 -9.05 2.15
CA ASP A 94 -4.07 -9.47 2.94
C ASP A 94 -2.89 -9.86 2.05
N ARG A 95 -3.14 -10.58 0.94
CA ARG A 95 -2.13 -10.89 -0.07
C ARG A 95 -1.53 -9.62 -0.68
N ALA A 96 -2.36 -8.65 -1.07
CA ALA A 96 -1.91 -7.38 -1.62
C ALA A 96 -1.13 -6.53 -0.61
N ARG A 97 -1.55 -6.53 0.67
CA ARG A 97 -0.84 -5.85 1.77
C ARG A 97 0.55 -6.44 1.98
N ALA A 98 0.66 -7.77 1.97
CA ALA A 98 1.93 -8.46 2.13
C ALA A 98 2.90 -8.12 0.98
N ASP A 99 2.42 -8.13 -0.26
CA ASP A 99 3.26 -7.78 -1.42
C ASP A 99 3.71 -6.31 -1.36
N LEU A 100 2.80 -5.37 -1.09
CA LEU A 100 3.15 -3.95 -0.91
C LEU A 100 4.21 -3.75 0.17
N THR A 101 4.06 -4.43 1.30
CA THR A 101 5.03 -4.39 2.39
C THR A 101 6.40 -4.88 1.93
N GLN A 102 6.45 -5.97 1.17
CA GLN A 102 7.70 -6.49 0.63
C GLN A 102 8.34 -5.52 -0.37
N LYS A 103 7.57 -4.92 -1.29
CA LYS A 103 8.11 -3.95 -2.26
C LYS A 103 8.66 -2.70 -1.57
N ALA A 104 7.96 -2.21 -0.55
CA ALA A 104 8.40 -1.07 0.25
C ALA A 104 9.72 -1.37 1.00
N GLN A 105 9.85 -2.58 1.55
CA GLN A 105 11.10 -3.02 2.18
C GLN A 105 12.26 -3.10 1.19
N ASP A 106 12.04 -3.71 0.02
CA ASP A 106 13.06 -3.84 -1.04
C ASP A 106 13.58 -2.48 -1.52
N LYS A 107 12.68 -1.52 -1.72
CA LYS A 107 13.05 -0.13 -2.07
C LYS A 107 13.86 0.51 -0.95
N LYS A 108 13.37 0.44 0.30
CA LYS A 108 14.02 1.06 1.46
C LYS A 108 15.43 0.52 1.71
N LEU A 109 15.67 -0.75 1.40
CA LEU A 109 17.00 -1.35 1.45
C LEU A 109 17.98 -0.65 0.49
N LEU A 110 17.55 -0.40 -0.75
CA LEU A 110 18.39 0.29 -1.75
C LEU A 110 18.59 1.77 -1.43
N GLU A 111 17.57 2.46 -0.90
CA GLU A 111 17.70 3.85 -0.44
C GLU A 111 18.77 3.96 0.65
N ARG A 112 18.73 3.08 1.66
CA ARG A 112 19.74 3.03 2.71
C ARG A 112 21.14 2.73 2.17
N LEU A 113 21.24 1.86 1.16
CA LEU A 113 22.53 1.58 0.50
C LEU A 113 23.07 2.83 -0.22
N LYS A 114 22.21 3.55 -0.95
CA LYS A 114 22.54 4.81 -1.64
C LYS A 114 23.02 5.86 -0.65
N GLU A 115 22.29 6.08 0.45
CA GLU A 115 22.66 7.03 1.51
C GLU A 115 24.03 6.71 2.12
N LYS A 116 24.29 5.43 2.40
CA LYS A 116 25.57 5.00 2.97
C LYS A 116 26.72 5.23 1.98
N GLN A 117 26.54 4.94 0.70
CA GLN A 117 27.55 5.19 -0.33
C GLN A 117 27.79 6.68 -0.56
N ALA A 118 26.72 7.49 -0.60
CA ALA A 118 26.83 8.94 -0.70
C ALA A 118 27.62 9.54 0.47
N THR A 119 27.35 9.08 1.70
CA THR A 119 28.07 9.49 2.89
C THR A 119 29.56 9.15 2.79
N ARG A 120 29.90 7.93 2.37
CA ARG A 120 31.29 7.49 2.17
C ARG A 120 32.00 8.32 1.10
N HIS A 121 31.34 8.59 -0.01
CA HIS A 121 31.88 9.43 -1.08
C HIS A 121 32.20 10.84 -0.57
N ARG A 122 31.27 11.47 0.16
CA ARG A 122 31.48 12.80 0.76
C ARG A 122 32.67 12.82 1.71
N LEU A 123 32.80 11.81 2.58
CA LEU A 123 33.94 11.71 3.50
C LEU A 123 35.28 11.57 2.76
N ALA A 124 35.31 10.76 1.70
CA ALA A 124 36.51 10.56 0.89
C ALA A 124 36.91 11.83 0.14
N GLU A 125 35.96 12.56 -0.45
CA GLU A 125 36.25 13.84 -1.13
C GLU A 125 36.74 14.90 -0.14
N ASN A 126 36.12 15.01 1.05
CA ASN A 126 36.59 15.92 2.10
C ASN A 126 38.03 15.61 2.52
N HIS A 127 38.38 14.33 2.67
CA HIS A 127 39.73 13.91 3.02
C HIS A 127 40.75 14.24 1.93
N LYS A 128 40.40 14.04 0.65
CA LYS A 128 41.26 14.44 -0.48
C LYS A 128 41.45 15.96 -0.54
N GLU A 129 40.39 16.73 -0.32
CA GLU A 129 40.47 18.19 -0.27
C GLU A 129 41.40 18.64 0.86
N GLN A 130 41.27 18.05 2.05
CA GLN A 130 42.15 18.35 3.18
C GLN A 130 43.62 18.02 2.87
N GLN A 131 43.91 16.84 2.30
CA GLN A 131 45.26 16.48 1.86
C GLN A 131 45.83 17.48 0.85
N ASN A 132 45.04 17.87 -0.16
CA ASN A 132 45.47 18.89 -1.12
C ASN A 132 45.78 20.24 -0.45
N TYR A 133 44.99 20.66 0.54
CA TYR A 133 45.26 21.90 1.28
C TYR A 133 46.55 21.80 2.10
N ASP A 134 46.79 20.68 2.77
CA ASP A 134 48.01 20.43 3.55
C ASP A 134 49.26 20.39 2.64
N ASP A 135 49.16 19.78 1.45
CA ASP A 135 50.23 19.73 0.46
C ASP A 135 50.56 21.15 -0.07
N ILE A 136 49.52 21.93 -0.40
CA ILE A 136 49.69 23.33 -0.85
C ILE A 136 50.32 24.18 0.27
N ALA A 137 49.90 23.99 1.53
CA ALA A 137 50.46 24.69 2.67
C ALA A 137 51.95 24.35 2.86
N THR A 138 52.31 23.07 2.71
CA THR A 138 53.70 22.59 2.83
C THR A 138 54.59 23.17 1.72
N ILE A 139 54.12 23.19 0.47
CA ILE A 139 54.86 23.78 -0.66
C ILE A 139 55.07 25.29 -0.43
N ARG A 140 54.06 25.99 0.10
CA ARG A 140 54.14 27.44 0.34
C ARG A 140 55.03 27.82 1.52
N PHE A 141 55.24 26.92 2.48
CA PHE A 141 56.04 27.15 3.68
C PHE A 141 57.46 26.54 3.60
N MET A 142 57.92 26.17 2.41
CA MET A 142 59.31 25.74 2.23
C MET A 142 60.24 26.94 2.48
N PRO A 143 61.09 26.93 3.53
CA PRO A 143 61.99 28.05 3.80
C PRO A 143 63.05 28.14 2.68
N PRO A 144 63.59 29.34 2.38
CA PRO A 144 64.70 29.45 1.44
C PRO A 144 65.85 28.56 1.92
N ALA A 145 66.34 27.70 1.02
CA ALA A 145 67.54 26.89 1.29
C ALA A 145 68.69 27.85 1.61
N VAL A 146 69.28 27.66 2.80
CA VAL A 146 70.43 28.41 3.33
C VAL A 146 71.66 28.14 2.47
#